data_AF-A0A8T6IL95-F1
#
_entry.id   AF-A0A8T6IL95-F1
#
_cell.length_a   1.000
_cell.length_b   1.000
_cell.length_c   1.000
_cell.angle_alpha   90.00
_cell.angle_beta   90.00
_cell.angle_gamma   90.00
#
_symmetry.space_group_name_H-M   'P 1'
#
loop_
_entity.id
_entity.type
_entity.pdbx_description
1 polymer ?
#
loop_
_entity_poly.entity_id
_entity_poly.type
_entity_poly.pdbx_seq_one_letter_code
_entity_poly.pdbx_strand_id
1 'polypeptide(L)' 'MANAEQEKIVMEIETRLKEDRDGSLRSSVAAGIDEQIAGIDTALKRGVPPAEYERLNTLKSGLESASLILDRTWSHYHG' A
#
# COMPACT_ATOMS: atom_id res chain seq x y z
N MET A 1 20.11 -4.98 -12.06
CA MET A 1 18.96 -4.92 -12.98
C MET A 1 17.64 -4.69 -12.26
N ALA A 2 17.40 -5.25 -11.06
CA ALA A 2 16.19 -4.96 -10.25
C ALA A 2 15.93 -3.46 -9.97
N ASN A 3 16.99 -2.67 -9.79
CA ASN A 3 16.88 -1.25 -9.43
C ASN A 3 16.19 -0.39 -10.50
N ALA A 4 16.46 -0.65 -11.79
CA ALA A 4 15.90 0.14 -12.89
C ALA A 4 14.41 -0.17 -13.14
N GLU A 5 13.99 -1.40 -12.86
CA GLU A 5 12.59 -1.82 -13.00
C GLU A 5 11.74 -1.27 -11.84
N GLN A 6 12.29 -1.27 -10.62
CA GLN A 6 11.67 -0.61 -9.46
C GLN A 6 11.54 0.90 -9.66
N GLU A 7 12.59 1.59 -10.13
CA GLU A 7 12.51 3.02 -10.46
C GLU A 7 11.44 3.33 -11.52
N LYS A 8 11.31 2.47 -12.53
CA LYS A 8 10.28 2.63 -13.58
C LYS A 8 8.86 2.50 -13.02
N ILE A 9 8.62 1.53 -12.12
CA ILE A 9 7.31 1.32 -11.48
C ILE A 9 6.96 2.52 -10.58
N VAL A 10 7.92 3.04 -9.80
CA VAL A 10 7.70 4.22 -8.94
C VAL A 10 7.31 5.43 -9.79
N MET A 11 8.02 5.69 -10.89
CA MET A 11 7.67 6.81 -11.78
C MET A 11 6.28 6.66 -12.42
N GLU A 12 5.84 5.43 -12.72
CA GLU A 12 4.54 5.20 -13.34
C GLU A 12 3.38 5.46 -12.36
N ILE A 13 3.46 4.97 -11.12
CA ILE A 13 2.39 5.18 -10.14
C ILE A 13 2.31 6.64 -9.68
N GLU A 14 3.44 7.32 -9.52
CA GLU A 14 3.48 8.75 -9.20
C GLU A 14 2.85 9.59 -10.31
N THR A 15 3.15 9.28 -11.58
CA THR A 15 2.54 9.97 -12.73
C THR A 15 1.03 9.77 -12.74
N ARG A 16 0.56 8.54 -12.53
CA ARG A 16 -0.88 8.25 -12.48
C ARG A 16 -1.58 8.95 -11.31
N LEU A 17 -0.94 9.02 -10.13
CA LEU A 17 -1.48 9.76 -8.98
C LEU A 17 -1.51 11.27 -9.22
N LYS A 18 -0.54 11.82 -9.95
CA LYS A 18 -0.55 13.22 -10.37
C LYS A 18 -1.70 13.55 -11.31
N GLU A 19 -2.13 12.60 -12.13
CA GLU A 19 -3.27 12.75 -13.06
C GLU A 19 -4.63 12.46 -12.41
N ASP A 20 -4.65 11.80 -11.24
CA ASP A 20 -5.83 11.34 -10.50
C ASP A 20 -6.62 12.46 -9.80
N ARG A 21 -7.13 13.44 -10.55
CA ARG A 21 -7.80 14.64 -10.00
C ARG A 21 -9.06 14.34 -9.19
N ASP A 22 -9.80 13.30 -9.54
CA ASP A 22 -11.03 12.89 -8.85
C ASP A 22 -10.76 11.94 -7.67
N GLY A 23 -9.50 11.51 -7.48
CA GLY A 23 -9.10 10.60 -6.42
C GLY A 23 -9.55 9.15 -6.64
N SER A 24 -10.01 8.79 -7.83
CA SER A 24 -10.55 7.45 -8.12
C SER A 24 -9.46 6.37 -7.99
N LEU A 25 -8.26 6.62 -8.53
CA LEU A 25 -7.13 5.70 -8.42
C LEU A 25 -6.65 5.59 -6.97
N ARG A 26 -6.45 6.73 -6.29
CA ARG A 26 -6.04 6.75 -4.87
C ARG A 26 -7.03 5.95 -4.02
N SER A 27 -8.33 6.15 -4.20
CA SER A 27 -9.36 5.42 -3.46
C SER A 27 -9.37 3.92 -3.77
N SER A 28 -9.20 3.54 -5.05
CA SER A 28 -9.13 2.13 -5.45
C SER A 28 -7.91 1.41 -4.87
N VAL A 29 -6.74 2.06 -4.86
CA VAL A 29 -5.52 1.48 -4.28
C VAL A 29 -5.64 1.38 -2.77
N ALA A 30 -6.15 2.42 -2.10
CA ALA A 30 -6.39 2.41 -0.67
C ALA A 30 -7.33 1.26 -0.26
N ALA A 31 -8.45 1.06 -0.97
CA ALA A 31 -9.37 -0.04 -0.71
C ALA A 31 -8.70 -1.42 -0.84
N GLY A 32 -7.82 -1.61 -1.83
CA GLY A 32 -7.05 -2.85 -1.98
C GLY A 32 -6.02 -3.09 -0.87
N ILE A 33 -5.42 -2.03 -0.34
CA ILE A 33 -4.53 -2.10 0.83
C ILE A 33 -5.35 -2.49 2.08
N ASP A 34 -6.49 -1.84 2.29
CA ASP A 34 -7.37 -2.09 3.43
C ASP A 34 -7.90 -3.53 3.44
N GLU A 35 -8.26 -4.08 2.28
CA GLU A 35 -8.68 -5.48 2.12
C GLU A 35 -7.57 -6.45 2.55
N GLN A 36 -6.32 -6.19 2.13
CA GLN A 36 -5.18 -7.02 2.52
C GLN A 36 -4.90 -6.95 4.02
N ILE A 37 -4.96 -5.75 4.62
CA ILE A 37 -4.81 -5.56 6.07
C ILE A 37 -5.91 -6.34 6.82
N ALA A 38 -7.17 -6.26 6.36
CA ALA A 38 -8.28 -6.99 6.97
C ALA A 38 -8.08 -8.52 6.89
N GLY A 39 -7.52 -9.02 5.78
CA GLY A 39 -7.13 -10.42 5.62
C GLY A 39 -6.05 -10.85 6.63
N ILE A 40 -5.02 -10.02 6.80
CA ILE A 40 -3.96 -10.25 7.79
C ILE A 40 -4.53 -10.25 9.21
N ASP A 41 -5.34 -9.25 9.56
CA ASP A 41 -5.97 -9.16 10.89
C ASP A 41 -6.85 -10.37 11.19
N THR A 42 -7.56 -10.88 10.18
CA THR A 42 -8.34 -12.11 10.31
C THR A 42 -7.45 -13.33 10.56
N ALA A 43 -6.32 -13.44 9.87
CA ALA A 43 -5.36 -14.53 10.09
C ALA A 43 -4.75 -14.46 11.50
N LEU A 44 -4.30 -13.28 11.92
CA LEU A 44 -3.74 -13.06 13.26
C LEU A 44 -4.77 -13.41 14.36
N LYS A 45 -6.03 -13.00 14.20
CA LYS A 45 -7.12 -13.33 15.15
C LYS A 45 -7.41 -14.82 15.27
N ARG A 46 -7.22 -15.59 14.19
CA ARG A 46 -7.43 -17.05 14.18
C ARG A 46 -6.30 -17.82 14.88
N GLY A 47 -5.20 -17.15 15.22
CA GLY A 47 -4.01 -17.77 15.77
C GLY A 47 -3.14 -18.34 14.67
N VAL A 48 -1.91 -17.85 14.57
CA VAL A 48 -0.87 -18.33 13.65
C VAL A 48 0.37 -18.73 14.44
N PRO A 49 1.23 -19.61 13.89
CA PRO A 49 2.52 -19.92 14.50
C PRO A 49 3.38 -18.66 14.72
N PRO A 50 4.26 -18.61 15.73
CA PRO A 50 5.05 -17.42 16.05
C PRO A 50 5.86 -16.85 14.87
N ALA A 51 6.48 -17.71 14.06
CA ALA A 51 7.23 -17.28 12.88
C ALA A 51 6.36 -16.61 11.81
N GLU A 52 5.09 -17.01 11.72
CA GLU A 52 4.13 -16.43 10.78
C GLU A 52 3.52 -15.13 11.35
N TYR A 53 3.35 -15.06 12.67
CA TYR A 53 2.91 -13.85 13.36
C TYR A 53 3.83 -12.65 13.09
N GLU A 54 5.15 -12.84 13.20
CA GLU A 54 6.13 -11.78 12.93
C GLU A 54 6.12 -11.36 11.45
N ARG A 55 6.00 -12.31 10.52
CA ARG A 55 5.91 -12.04 9.08
C ARG A 55 4.67 -11.24 8.72
N LEU A 56 3.51 -11.65 9.24
CA LEU A 56 2.24 -10.98 8.99
C LEU A 56 2.22 -9.58 9.59
N ASN A 57 2.78 -9.37 10.79
CA ASN A 57 2.91 -8.03 11.35
C ASN A 57 3.85 -7.13 10.54
N THR A 58 4.95 -7.69 10.04
CA THR A 58 5.88 -6.95 9.17
C THR A 58 5.18 -6.52 7.87
N LEU A 59 4.43 -7.44 7.25
CA LEU A 59 3.65 -7.14 6.05
C LEU A 59 2.57 -6.08 6.32
N LYS A 60 1.83 -6.21 7.43
CA LYS A 60 0.82 -5.24 7.83
C LYS A 60 1.41 -3.84 8.00
N SER A 61 2.54 -3.71 8.71
CA SER A 61 3.22 -2.43 8.88
C SER A 61 3.70 -1.82 7.56
N GLY A 62 4.16 -2.66 6.61
CA GLY A 62 4.49 -2.23 5.26
C GLY A 62 3.30 -1.67 4.49
N LEU A 63 2.14 -2.34 4.58
CA LEU A 63 0.88 -1.90 3.96
C LEU A 63 0.36 -0.60 4.57
N GLU A 64 0.41 -0.46 5.90
CA GLU A 64 0.06 0.78 6.61
C GLU A 64 0.96 1.96 6.16
N SER A 65 2.26 1.70 6.00
CA SER A 65 3.22 2.68 5.49
C SER A 65 2.93 3.06 4.03
N ALA A 66 2.58 2.08 3.20
CA ALA A 66 2.22 2.32 1.80
C ALA A 66 0.95 3.17 1.67
N SER A 67 -0.08 2.91 2.50
CA SER A 67 -1.31 3.71 2.55
C SER A 67 -1.02 5.17 2.90
N LEU A 68 -0.15 5.41 3.90
CA LEU A 68 0.26 6.75 4.29
C LEU A 68 1.06 7.48 3.20
N ILE A 69 1.92 6.78 2.47
CA ILE A 69 2.66 7.36 1.34
C ILE A 69 1.71 7.71 0.19
N LEU A 70 0.78 6.81 -0.16
CA LEU A 70 -0.23 7.05 -1.19
C LEU A 70 -1.02 8.33 -0.92
N ASP A 71 -1.51 8.49 0.30
CA ASP A 71 -2.29 9.66 0.71
C ASP A 71 -1.48 10.96 0.66
N ARG A 72 -0.21 10.91 1.11
CA ARG A 72 0.70 12.08 1.06
C ARG A 72 1.03 12.48 -0.37
N THR A 73 1.34 11.51 -1.24
CA THR A 73 1.68 11.77 -2.63
C THR A 73 0.50 12.35 -3.39
N TRP A 74 -0.71 11.81 -3.21
CA TRP A 74 -1.91 12.37 -3.83
C TRP A 74 -2.21 13.78 -3.33
N SER A 75 -2.14 13.99 -2.01
CA SER A 75 -2.36 15.32 -1.39
C SER A 75 -1.32 16.35 -1.81
N HIS A 76 -0.09 15.94 -2.14
CA HIS A 76 0.94 16.84 -2.66
C HIS A 76 0.57 17.43 -4.03
N TYR A 77 -0.15 16.68 -4.88
CA TYR A 77 -0.54 17.14 -6.22
C TYR A 77 -1.89 17.83 -6.29
N HIS A 78 -2.83 17.49 -5.39
CA HIS A 78 -4.23 17.93 -5.47
C HIS A 78 -4.74 18.67 -4.23
N GLY A 79 -3.91 18.82 -3.18
CA GLY A 79 -4.23 19.53 -1.94
C GLY A 79 -4.03 21.04 -2.00
#